data_AF-A0A521XTK3-F1
#
_entry.id   AF-A0A521XTK3-F1
#
_cell.length_a   1.000
_cell.length_b   1.000
_cell.length_c   1.000
_cell.angle_alpha   90.00
_cell.angle_beta   90.00
_cell.angle_gamma   90.00
#
_symmetry.space_group_name_H-M   'P 1'
#
loop_
_entity.id
_entity.type
_entity.pdbx_description
1 polymer ?
#
loop_
_entity_poly.entity_id
_entity_poly.type
_entity_poly.pdbx_seq_one_letter_code
_entity_poly.pdbx_strand_id
1 'polypeptide(L)'
;MDLVILFKALILGVVEGLTEFLPVSSTGHLILAGDLLDFNDDKGKLFEIVIQCGAILAVCWEYRVKIVTVISGLGSQREAQRFALNLAIAFVPLAVSGLAFGKAIKAQ
;
A
#
# COMPACT_ATOMS: atom_id res chain seq x y z
N MET A 1 11.41 20.27 16.28
CA MET A 1 11.33 19.23 15.24
C MET A 1 12.59 19.31 14.43
N ASP A 2 13.26 18.18 14.21
CA ASP A 2 14.50 18.16 13.45
C ASP A 2 14.19 18.30 11.96
N LEU A 3 14.64 19.40 11.35
CA LEU A 3 14.30 19.78 9.98
C LEU A 3 14.85 18.76 8.97
N VAL A 4 15.97 18.11 9.34
CA VAL A 4 16.59 17.04 8.56
C VAL A 4 15.67 15.83 8.46
N ILE A 5 15.03 15.44 9.56
CA ILE A 5 14.11 14.30 9.60
C ILE A 5 12.87 14.58 8.75
N LEU A 6 12.33 15.80 8.80
CA LEU A 6 11.18 16.19 7.97
C LEU A 6 11.51 16.11 6.48
N PHE A 7 12.73 16.51 6.09
CA PHE A 7 13.18 16.44 4.71
C PHE A 7 13.34 14.99 4.23
N LYS A 8 13.94 14.12 5.07
CA LYS A 8 14.01 12.67 4.79
C LYS A 8 12.61 12.06 4.61
N ALA A 9 11.68 12.38 5.51
CA ALA A 9 10.29 11.93 5.45
C ALA A 9 9.55 12.41 4.19
N LEU A 10 9.78 13.66 3.78
CA LEU A 10 9.22 14.22 2.55
C LEU A 10 9.72 13.45 1.32
N ILE A 11 11.04 13.20 1.23
CA ILE A 11 11.62 12.47 0.09
C ILE A 11 11.03 11.06 0.01
N LEU A 12 11.05 10.30 1.12
CA LEU A 12 10.52 8.95 1.15
C LEU A 12 9.01 8.92 0.83
N GLY A 13 8.24 9.87 1.34
CA GLY A 13 6.82 10.00 1.00
C GLY A 13 6.56 10.30 -0.48
N VAL A 14 7.40 11.13 -1.12
CA VAL A 14 7.33 11.39 -2.56
C VAL A 14 7.71 10.15 -3.37
N VAL A 15 8.77 9.44 -2.98
CA VAL A 15 9.21 8.20 -3.64
C VAL A 15 8.10 7.16 -3.58
N GLU A 16 7.53 6.92 -2.41
CA GLU A 16 6.40 6.01 -2.21
C GLU A 16 5.20 6.42 -3.07
N GLY A 17 4.73 7.66 -2.94
CA GLY A 17 3.55 8.14 -3.65
C GLY A 17 3.68 8.10 -5.17
N LEU A 18 4.89 8.23 -5.72
CA LEU A 18 5.14 8.12 -7.16
C LEU A 18 5.30 6.67 -7.62
N THR A 19 5.94 5.81 -6.83
CA THR A 19 6.33 4.47 -7.27
C THR A 19 5.30 3.39 -6.96
N GLU A 20 4.43 3.57 -5.95
CA GLU A 20 3.44 2.56 -5.55
C GLU A 20 2.41 2.25 -6.64
N PHE A 21 2.07 3.25 -7.47
CA PHE A 21 1.10 3.07 -8.56
C PHE A 21 1.74 2.68 -9.89
N LEU A 22 3.07 2.71 -9.97
CA LEU A 22 3.84 2.33 -11.14
C LEU A 22 4.36 0.89 -10.98
N PRO A 23 4.43 0.09 -12.05
CA PRO A 23 4.93 -1.28 -11.98
C PRO A 23 6.48 -1.31 -11.91
N VAL A 24 7.06 -0.66 -10.88
CA VAL A 24 8.51 -0.44 -10.72
C VAL A 24 9.07 -0.90 -9.36
N SER A 25 8.24 -1.49 -8.48
CA SER A 25 8.58 -1.91 -7.11
C SER A 25 8.93 -0.75 -6.17
N SER A 26 7.94 -0.26 -5.43
CA SER A 26 8.09 0.80 -4.42
C SER A 26 9.02 0.39 -3.26
N THR A 27 8.91 -0.85 -2.78
CA THR A 27 9.76 -1.38 -1.69
C THR A 27 11.25 -1.28 -2.02
N GLY A 28 11.64 -1.59 -3.26
CA GLY A 28 13.06 -1.49 -3.67
C GLY A 28 13.56 -0.06 -3.68
N HIS A 29 12.74 0.88 -4.16
CA HIS A 29 13.08 2.31 -4.19
C HIS A 29 13.16 2.91 -2.78
N LEU A 30 12.28 2.50 -1.87
CA LEU A 30 12.32 2.94 -0.47
C LEU A 30 13.56 2.44 0.25
N ILE A 31 13.93 1.17 0.11
CA ILE A 31 15.15 0.62 0.72
C ILE A 31 16.39 1.38 0.24
N LEU A 32 16.50 1.61 -1.07
CA LEU A 32 17.61 2.36 -1.67
C LEU A 32 17.64 3.82 -1.20
N ALA A 33 16.49 4.50 -1.20
CA ALA A 33 16.40 5.88 -0.75
C ALA A 33 16.68 6.02 0.76
N GLY A 34 16.20 5.07 1.57
CA GLY A 34 16.47 4.99 3.00
C GLY A 34 17.94 4.81 3.33
N ASP A 35 18.66 3.96 2.57
CA ASP A 35 20.11 3.77 2.72
C ASP A 35 20.87 5.04 2.32
N LEU A 36 20.50 5.67 1.21
CA LEU A 36 21.13 6.92 0.74
C LEU A 36 20.91 8.10 1.71
N LEU A 37 19.80 8.07 2.45
CA LEU A 37 19.45 9.09 3.43
C LEU A 37 19.91 8.73 4.85
N ASP A 38 20.58 7.60 5.07
CA ASP A 38 20.94 7.10 6.41
C ASP A 38 19.71 7.09 7.34
N PHE A 39 18.64 6.42 6.89
CA PHE A 39 17.34 6.33 7.55
C PHE A 39 16.75 4.91 7.47
N ASN A 40 17.60 3.90 7.65
CA ASN A 40 17.25 2.47 7.63
C ASN A 40 17.22 1.81 9.01
N ASP A 41 17.08 2.62 10.08
CA ASP A 41 16.85 2.13 11.42
C ASP A 41 15.43 1.56 11.59
N ASP A 42 15.12 1.01 12.77
CA ASP A 42 13.79 0.44 13.04
C ASP A 42 12.68 1.49 12.87
N LYS A 43 12.98 2.78 13.08
CA LYS A 43 12.04 3.88 12.84
C LYS A 43 11.82 4.14 11.35
N GLY A 44 12.87 4.08 10.54
CA GLY A 44 12.78 4.15 9.08
C GLY A 44 11.88 3.06 8.51
N LYS A 45 12.08 1.81 8.93
CA LYS A 45 11.23 0.67 8.51
C LYS A 45 9.77 0.85 8.92
N LEU A 46 9.52 1.34 10.14
CA LEU A 46 8.16 1.66 10.58
C LEU A 46 7.55 2.80 9.74
N PHE A 47 8.37 3.80 9.38
CA PHE A 47 7.93 4.92 8.56
C PHE A 47 7.52 4.47 7.16
N GLU A 48 8.29 3.60 6.51
CA GLU A 48 7.97 2.99 5.20
C GLU A 48 6.58 2.31 5.21
N ILE A 49 6.28 1.55 6.26
CA ILE A 49 4.97 0.90 6.42
C ILE A 49 3.85 1.96 6.59
N VAL A 50 4.12 3.05 7.33
CA VAL A 50 3.13 4.10 7.58
C VAL A 50 2.85 4.93 6.32
N ILE A 51 3.86 5.23 5.50
CA ILE A 51 3.65 6.02 4.27
C ILE A 51 2.89 5.25 3.19
N GLN A 52 3.02 3.92 3.13
CA GLN A 52 2.18 3.05 2.30
C GLN A 52 0.69 3.21 2.61
N CYS A 53 0.32 3.38 3.88
CA CYS A 53 -1.06 3.70 4.24
C CYS A 53 -1.53 5.02 3.60
N GLY A 54 -0.64 6.00 3.42
CA GLY A 54 -0.92 7.24 2.71
C GLY A 54 -1.25 6.99 1.22
N ALA A 55 -0.49 6.12 0.55
CA ALA A 55 -0.77 5.72 -0.82
C ALA A 55 -2.12 4.98 -0.95
N ILE A 56 -2.42 4.07 -0.02
CA ILE A 56 -3.73 3.38 0.06
C ILE A 56 -4.87 4.41 0.25
N LEU A 57 -4.69 5.38 1.14
CA LEU A 57 -5.68 6.44 1.37
C LEU A 57 -5.91 7.29 0.12
N ALA A 58 -4.88 7.56 -0.68
CA ALA A 58 -5.03 8.26 -1.95
C ALA A 58 -5.94 7.48 -2.92
N VAL A 59 -5.78 6.15 -3.03
CA VAL A 59 -6.66 5.29 -3.83
C VAL A 59 -8.09 5.27 -3.28
N CYS A 60 -8.25 5.14 -1.96
CA CYS A 60 -9.57 5.20 -1.31
C CYS A 60 -10.28 6.53 -1.58
N TRP A 61 -9.54 7.64 -1.59
CA TRP A 61 -10.08 8.96 -1.88
C TRP A 61 -10.47 9.13 -3.37
N GLU A 62 -9.59 8.71 -4.28
CA GLU A 62 -9.83 8.76 -5.72
C GLU A 62 -11.07 7.94 -6.10
N TYR A 63 -11.16 6.71 -5.60
CA TYR A 63 -12.26 5.80 -5.89
C TYR A 63 -13.42 5.86 -4.89
N ARG A 64 -13.49 6.90 -4.03
CA ARG A 64 -14.49 7.00 -2.94
C ARG A 64 -15.93 6.79 -3.41
N VAL A 65 -16.30 7.36 -4.56
CA VAL A 65 -17.66 7.23 -5.12
C VAL A 65 -17.92 5.78 -5.51
N LYS A 66 -16.99 5.16 -6.24
CA LYS A 66 -17.10 3.74 -6.64
C LYS A 66 -17.19 2.82 -5.42
N ILE A 67 -16.36 3.05 -4.41
CA ILE A 67 -16.36 2.29 -3.16
C ILE A 67 -17.74 2.39 -2.49
N VAL A 68 -18.27 3.60 -2.31
CA VAL A 68 -19.59 3.81 -1.70
C VAL A 68 -20.71 3.18 -2.54
N THR A 69 -20.67 3.31 -3.87
CA THR A 69 -21.65 2.69 -4.77
C THR A 69 -21.64 1.18 -4.66
N VAL A 70 -20.46 0.56 -4.64
CA VAL A 70 -20.34 -0.90 -4.50
C VAL A 70 -20.87 -1.34 -3.14
N ILE A 71 -20.42 -0.70 -2.04
CA ILE A 71 -20.82 -1.06 -0.67
C ILE A 71 -22.34 -0.94 -0.48
N SER A 72 -22.94 0.19 -0.91
CA SER A 72 -24.39 0.40 -0.80
C SER A 72 -25.20 -0.51 -1.72
N GLY A 73 -24.61 -0.94 -2.85
CA GLY A 73 -25.24 -1.81 -3.84
C GLY A 73 -25.12 -3.31 -3.56
N LEU A 74 -24.32 -3.75 -2.57
CA LEU A 74 -24.05 -5.18 -2.32
C LEU A 74 -25.32 -6.03 -2.13
N GLY A 75 -26.36 -5.48 -1.50
CA GLY A 75 -27.60 -6.21 -1.22
C GLY A 75 -28.66 -6.17 -2.33
N SER A 76 -28.56 -5.23 -3.27
CA SER A 76 -29.66 -4.90 -4.18
C SER A 76 -29.26 -4.83 -5.66
N GLN A 77 -28.00 -4.56 -5.96
CA GLN A 77 -27.51 -4.33 -7.32
C GLN A 77 -26.61 -5.48 -7.78
N ARG A 78 -27.05 -6.17 -8.85
CA ARG A 78 -26.29 -7.27 -9.46
C ARG A 78 -24.90 -6.86 -9.94
N GLU A 79 -24.72 -5.62 -10.39
CA GLU A 79 -23.42 -5.12 -10.83
C GLU A 79 -22.42 -4.94 -9.68
N ALA A 80 -22.87 -4.37 -8.55
CA ALA A 80 -22.05 -4.24 -7.35
C ALA A 80 -21.64 -5.62 -6.80
N GLN A 81 -22.55 -6.59 -6.79
CA GLN A 81 -22.27 -7.98 -6.41
C GLN A 81 -21.24 -8.64 -7.32
N ARG A 82 -21.38 -8.48 -8.65
CA ARG A 82 -20.40 -9.01 -9.62
C ARG A 82 -19.03 -8.38 -9.43
N PHE A 83 -18.95 -7.07 -9.23
CA PHE A 83 -17.69 -6.40 -8.96
C PHE A 83 -17.03 -6.92 -7.68
N ALA A 84 -17.80 -7.02 -6.58
CA ALA A 84 -17.30 -7.53 -5.31
C ALA A 84 -16.85 -9.00 -5.42
N LEU A 85 -17.59 -9.83 -6.14
CA LEU A 85 -17.22 -11.23 -6.40
C LEU A 85 -15.93 -11.33 -7.21
N ASN A 86 -15.80 -10.56 -8.29
CA ASN A 86 -14.57 -10.54 -9.10
C ASN A 86 -13.35 -10.09 -8.28
N LEU A 87 -13.53 -9.06 -7.44
CA LEU A 87 -12.49 -8.61 -6.52
C LEU A 87 -12.11 -9.71 -5.52
N ALA A 88 -13.10 -10.41 -4.95
CA ALA A 88 -12.85 -11.52 -4.05
C ALA A 88 -12.10 -12.67 -4.75
N ILE A 89 -12.49 -13.02 -5.98
CA ILE A 89 -11.80 -14.06 -6.78
C ILE A 89 -10.35 -13.68 -7.05
N ALA A 90 -10.05 -12.40 -7.29
CA ALA A 90 -8.68 -11.93 -7.49
C ALA A 90 -7.87 -11.87 -6.17
N PHE A 91 -8.50 -11.48 -5.05
CA PHE A 91 -7.82 -11.24 -3.78
C PHE A 91 -7.64 -12.50 -2.92
N VAL A 92 -8.66 -13.36 -2.84
CA VAL A 92 -8.67 -14.52 -1.92
C VAL A 92 -7.50 -15.47 -2.16
N PRO A 93 -7.12 -15.85 -3.41
CA PRO A 93 -5.96 -16.70 -3.64
C PRO A 93 -4.68 -16.08 -3.09
N LEU A 94 -4.45 -14.78 -3.34
CA LEU A 94 -3.29 -14.05 -2.83
C LEU A 94 -3.28 -14.01 -1.29
N ALA A 95 -4.42 -13.71 -0.67
CA ALA A 95 -4.54 -13.65 0.79
C ALA A 95 -4.29 -15.02 1.45
N VAL A 96 -4.84 -16.09 0.89
CA VAL A 96 -4.63 -17.47 1.38
C VAL A 96 -3.17 -17.86 1.24
N SER A 97 -2.55 -17.60 0.08
CA SER A 97 -1.13 -17.84 -0.13
C SER A 97 -0.26 -17.02 0.83
N GLY A 98 -0.59 -15.74 1.05
CA GLY A 98 0.11 -14.89 2.01
C GLY A 98 0.04 -15.40 3.45
N LEU A 99 -1.12 -15.90 3.89
CA LEU A 99 -1.30 -16.48 5.22
C LEU A 99 -0.59 -17.84 5.36
N ALA A 100 -0.63 -18.68 4.33
CA ALA A 100 -0.01 -19.99 4.34
C ALA A 100 1.53 -19.93 4.30
N PHE A 101 2.09 -19.03 3.47
CA PHE A 101 3.53 -18.95 3.21
C PHE A 101 4.21 -17.74 3.84
N GLY A 102 3.47 -16.86 4.53
CA GLY A 102 4.03 -15.61 5.07
C GLY A 102 5.22 -15.80 6.00
N LYS A 103 5.26 -16.89 6.78
CA LYS A 103 6.43 -17.22 7.62
C LYS A 103 7.66 -17.61 6.81
N ALA A 104 7.49 -18.29 5.67
CA ALA A 104 8.60 -18.66 4.80
C ALA A 104 9.13 -17.43 4.03
N ILE A 105 8.25 -16.52 3.63
CA ILE A 105 8.60 -15.28 2.91
C ILE A 105 9.33 -14.30 3.83
N LYS A 106 8.88 -14.16 5.09
CA LYS A 106 9.46 -13.22 6.06
C LYS A 106 10.72 -13.75 6.76
N ALA A 107 11.11 -14.99 6.49
CA ALA A 107 12.31 -15.64 7.05
C ALA A 107 13.55 -15.49 6.16
N GLN A 108 13.43 -14.89 4.98
CA GLN A 108 14.53 -14.33 4.19
C GLN A 108 14.64 -12.83 4.45
#